data_AF-A0A3S0ZPV8-F1
#
_entry.id   AF-A0A3S0ZPV8-F1
#
_cell.length_a   1.000
_cell.length_b   1.000
_cell.length_c   1.000
_cell.angle_alpha   90.00
_cell.angle_beta   90.00
_cell.angle_gamma   90.00
#
_symmetry.space_group_name_H-M   'P 1'
#
loop_
_entity.id
_entity.type
_entity.pdbx_description
1 polymer ?
#
loop_
_entity_poly.entity_id
_entity_poly.type
_entity_poly.pdbx_seq_one_letter_code
_entity_poly.pdbx_strand_id
1 'polypeptide(L)'
;MTLSVFFTSSFLALLLLPAHVKGHGRLLEPPSRASLWRLGYSAPVNYNDNQLFCGGVGVQYGVNEGKCGVCGDPWNGKREHEAGGRYANGLIVRNYEVGQVINATVELTANHKGFFEFRLCPTDNPFKRVTAHCLQKFPLVVADTGLTRFTVPSGDSYSKITVPLRLPADVRCSACLFQWQYTAGNSWGISQDGRQCVGCGNQEQFYGCADIAIGHKEVAVGKPTPKHPWFFQSEKEKEEWHFGVVRYIKDSQETVDYRSGAKRIIFTTLGLHWMNQDDSIQMITSPSILILVRFVLHWASC
;
A
#
# COMPACT_ATOMS: atom_id res chain seq x y z
N MET A 1 -49.42 -33.50 56.50
CA MET A 1 -48.88 -32.12 56.57
C MET A 1 -47.58 -32.24 57.36
N THR A 2 -46.37 -31.98 56.88
CA THR A 2 -45.81 -31.31 55.69
C THR A 2 -44.36 -31.80 55.57
N LEU A 3 -43.91 -32.20 54.38
CA LEU A 3 -42.50 -32.49 54.09
C LEU A 3 -41.75 -31.17 53.87
N SER A 4 -40.65 -30.96 54.59
CA SER A 4 -39.71 -29.87 54.35
C SER A 4 -38.56 -30.40 53.48
N VAL A 5 -38.57 -30.08 52.19
CA VAL A 5 -37.45 -30.35 51.28
C VAL A 5 -36.54 -29.13 51.27
N PHE A 6 -35.35 -29.26 51.86
CA PHE A 6 -34.29 -28.26 51.75
C PHE A 6 -33.67 -28.36 50.35
N PHE A 7 -34.01 -27.41 49.48
CA PHE A 7 -33.28 -27.19 48.24
C PHE A 7 -31.96 -26.47 48.56
N THR A 8 -30.85 -27.18 48.48
CA THR A 8 -29.52 -26.57 48.44
C THR A 8 -29.38 -25.82 47.12
N SER A 9 -29.42 -24.48 47.20
CA SER A 9 -29.13 -23.60 46.07
C SER A 9 -27.64 -23.67 45.75
N SER A 10 -27.25 -24.64 44.92
CA SER A 10 -25.93 -24.66 44.28
C SER A 10 -25.85 -23.46 43.34
N PHE A 11 -25.07 -22.47 43.76
CA PHE A 11 -24.61 -21.34 42.97
C PHE A 11 -23.93 -21.86 41.69
N LEU A 12 -24.70 -22.03 40.62
CA LEU A 12 -24.16 -22.17 39.27
C LEU A 12 -23.78 -20.75 38.82
N ALA A 13 -22.65 -20.24 39.30
CA ALA A 13 -21.97 -19.09 38.71
C ALA A 13 -21.47 -19.53 37.33
N LEU A 14 -22.39 -19.57 36.37
CA LEU A 14 -22.10 -19.79 34.97
C LEU A 14 -21.13 -18.67 34.58
N LEU A 15 -19.88 -19.07 34.33
CA LEU A 15 -18.82 -18.27 33.76
C LEU A 15 -19.34 -17.60 32.49
N LEU A 16 -19.91 -16.40 32.64
CA LEU A 16 -20.01 -15.40 31.60
C LEU A 16 -18.57 -14.94 31.33
N LEU A 17 -17.78 -15.80 30.69
CA LEU A 17 -16.62 -15.33 29.94
C LEU A 17 -17.22 -14.31 28.95
N PRO A 18 -16.88 -13.02 29.04
CA PRO A 18 -17.31 -12.09 28.03
C PRO A 18 -16.82 -12.67 26.71
N ALA A 19 -17.76 -13.06 25.85
CA ALA A 19 -17.43 -13.35 24.47
C ALA A 19 -16.73 -12.09 24.00
N HIS A 20 -15.40 -12.14 23.87
CA HIS A 20 -14.63 -11.07 23.27
C HIS A 20 -15.21 -10.94 21.87
N VAL A 21 -16.11 -10.00 21.69
CA VAL A 21 -16.69 -9.71 20.40
C VAL A 21 -15.51 -9.22 19.60
N LYS A 22 -14.95 -10.08 18.73
CA LYS A 22 -13.88 -9.74 17.81
C LYS A 22 -14.48 -8.87 16.69
N GLY A 23 -15.02 -7.73 17.07
CA GLY A 23 -15.55 -6.71 16.19
C GLY A 23 -14.43 -5.86 15.59
N HIS A 24 -14.42 -5.69 14.27
CA HIS A 24 -13.26 -5.26 13.49
C HIS A 24 -13.72 -4.79 12.10
N GLY A 25 -12.83 -4.26 11.26
CA GLY A 25 -13.17 -3.86 9.89
C GLY A 25 -12.01 -4.01 8.91
N ARG A 26 -12.32 -4.25 7.64
CA ARG A 26 -11.32 -4.43 6.56
C ARG A 26 -11.73 -3.70 5.29
N LEU A 27 -10.75 -3.17 4.57
CA LEU A 27 -10.93 -2.61 3.23
C LEU A 27 -10.86 -3.73 2.19
N LEU A 28 -11.99 -3.94 1.48
CA LEU A 28 -12.15 -4.97 0.46
C LEU A 28 -12.00 -4.43 -0.97
N GLU A 29 -12.36 -3.17 -1.21
CA GLU A 29 -12.21 -2.50 -2.50
C GLU A 29 -11.71 -1.06 -2.33
N PRO A 30 -10.61 -0.65 -2.97
CA PRO A 30 -9.61 -1.53 -3.59
C PRO A 30 -9.05 -2.55 -2.56
N PRO A 31 -8.77 -3.80 -2.97
CA PRO A 31 -8.27 -4.83 -2.06
C PRO A 31 -7.07 -4.37 -1.23
N SER A 32 -7.22 -4.34 0.10
CA SER A 32 -6.10 -4.00 0.96
C SER A 32 -5.05 -5.11 1.01
N ARG A 33 -3.79 -4.74 1.29
CA ARG A 33 -2.65 -5.63 1.49
C ARG A 33 -2.97 -6.82 2.39
N ALA A 34 -3.72 -6.59 3.47
CA ALA A 34 -4.10 -7.62 4.42
C ALA A 34 -5.21 -8.56 3.90
N SER A 35 -6.10 -8.07 3.04
CA SER A 35 -7.25 -8.83 2.54
C SER A 35 -7.04 -9.44 1.14
N LEU A 36 -5.91 -9.18 0.49
CA LEU A 36 -5.55 -9.74 -0.82
C LEU A 36 -5.83 -11.25 -0.93
N TRP A 37 -5.40 -12.03 0.06
CA TRP A 37 -5.56 -13.49 0.06
C TRP A 37 -7.03 -13.95 0.04
N ARG A 38 -7.94 -13.17 0.64
CA ARG A 38 -9.39 -13.48 0.63
C ARG A 38 -9.99 -13.32 -0.77
N LEU A 39 -9.35 -12.54 -1.63
CA LEU A 39 -9.84 -12.15 -2.94
C LEU A 39 -9.10 -12.88 -4.06
N GLY A 40 -8.42 -13.99 -3.74
CA GLY A 40 -7.79 -14.88 -4.72
C GLY A 40 -6.42 -14.43 -5.23
N TYR A 41 -5.85 -13.35 -4.68
CA TYR A 41 -4.49 -12.93 -5.03
C TYR A 41 -3.45 -13.86 -4.40
N SER A 42 -2.34 -14.08 -5.11
CA SER A 42 -1.17 -14.74 -4.55
C SER A 42 -0.48 -13.83 -3.53
N ALA A 43 -0.96 -13.87 -2.28
CA ALA A 43 -0.48 -13.07 -1.17
C ALA A 43 -0.48 -13.90 0.13
N PRO A 44 0.39 -13.58 1.10
CA PRO A 44 0.38 -14.25 2.39
C PRO A 44 -0.97 -14.12 3.09
N VAL A 45 -1.45 -15.22 3.67
CA VAL A 45 -2.71 -15.24 4.42
C VAL A 45 -2.59 -14.42 5.70
N ASN A 46 -3.56 -13.53 5.92
CA ASN A 46 -3.76 -12.82 7.18
C ASN A 46 -5.20 -13.06 7.69
N TYR A 47 -5.37 -14.02 8.61
CA TYR A 47 -6.69 -14.32 9.18
C TYR A 47 -7.27 -13.17 10.03
N ASN A 48 -6.41 -12.25 10.48
CA ASN A 48 -6.74 -11.06 11.27
C ASN A 48 -6.69 -9.80 10.41
N ASP A 49 -7.02 -9.89 9.11
CA ASP A 49 -6.99 -8.77 8.17
C ASP A 49 -8.01 -7.66 8.47
N ASN A 50 -8.92 -7.89 9.41
CA ASN A 50 -9.80 -6.87 9.98
C ASN A 50 -9.23 -6.20 11.25
N GLN A 51 -8.07 -6.63 11.75
CA GLN A 51 -7.49 -6.19 13.02
C GLN A 51 -6.29 -5.26 12.87
N LEU A 52 -6.27 -4.43 11.82
CA LEU A 52 -5.25 -3.40 11.64
C LEU A 52 -5.58 -2.16 12.46
N PHE A 53 -5.62 -2.37 13.78
CA PHE A 53 -6.12 -1.46 14.79
C PHE A 53 -5.04 -0.78 15.66
N CYS A 54 -3.85 -0.55 15.10
CA CYS A 54 -2.73 0.10 15.79
C CYS A 54 -2.20 -0.67 17.02
N GLY A 55 -2.48 -1.97 17.11
CA GLY A 55 -2.21 -2.79 18.29
C GLY A 55 -3.27 -2.70 19.40
N GLY A 56 -4.39 -2.01 19.14
CA GLY A 56 -5.49 -1.77 20.08
C GLY A 56 -5.36 -0.45 20.82
N VAL A 57 -6.50 0.06 21.33
CA VAL A 57 -6.61 1.37 22.02
C VAL A 57 -5.56 1.57 23.14
N GLY A 58 -5.36 0.55 23.98
CA GLY A 58 -4.41 0.66 25.10
C GLY A 58 -2.97 0.84 24.63
N VAL A 59 -2.57 0.14 23.57
CA VAL A 59 -1.24 0.27 22.96
C VAL A 59 -1.12 1.59 22.23
N GLN A 60 -2.11 1.95 21.42
CA GLN A 60 -2.08 3.18 20.63
C GLN A 60 -1.97 4.43 21.51
N TYR A 61 -2.84 4.60 22.50
CA TYR A 61 -2.90 5.84 23.27
C TYR A 61 -2.09 5.78 24.57
N GLY A 62 -2.02 4.63 25.22
CA GLY A 62 -1.30 4.48 26.49
C GLY A 62 0.21 4.31 26.33
N VAL A 63 0.67 3.66 25.25
CA VAL A 63 2.09 3.40 25.01
C VAL A 63 2.64 4.26 23.88
N ASN A 64 1.88 4.39 22.78
CA ASN A 64 2.35 5.04 21.56
C ASN A 64 1.92 6.51 21.43
N GLU A 65 1.35 7.12 22.49
CA GLU A 65 0.93 8.53 22.49
C GLU A 65 -0.01 8.90 21.32
N GLY A 66 -0.91 7.99 20.96
CA GLY A 66 -1.85 8.12 19.84
C GLY A 66 -1.28 7.74 18.48
N LYS A 67 0.03 7.46 18.38
CA LYS A 67 0.69 7.12 17.11
C LYS A 67 0.27 5.73 16.63
N CYS A 68 0.13 5.60 15.31
CA CYS A 68 -0.23 4.37 14.62
C CYS A 68 0.60 4.21 13.34
N GLY A 69 0.86 2.98 12.92
CA GLY A 69 1.44 2.72 11.61
C GLY A 69 0.54 3.19 10.48
N VAL A 70 1.14 3.54 9.34
CA VAL A 70 0.41 4.09 8.19
C VAL A 70 -0.65 3.12 7.69
N CYS A 71 -0.41 1.83 7.83
CA CYS A 71 -1.34 0.78 7.41
C CYS A 71 -1.96 0.02 8.60
N GLY A 72 -2.00 0.63 9.79
CA GLY A 72 -2.69 0.08 10.97
C GLY A 72 -1.89 -0.91 11.82
N ASP A 73 -0.62 -1.14 11.49
CA ASP A 73 0.31 -1.85 12.37
C ASP A 73 0.57 -1.05 13.67
N PRO A 74 0.88 -1.71 14.80
CA PRO A 74 1.28 -1.02 16.02
C PRO A 74 2.52 -0.16 15.79
N TRP A 75 2.52 1.07 16.35
CA TRP A 75 3.60 2.02 16.11
C TRP A 75 4.96 1.52 16.62
N ASN A 76 4.98 0.90 17.80
CA ASN A 76 6.13 0.27 18.44
C ASN A 76 6.44 -1.15 17.96
N GLY A 77 5.72 -1.67 16.97
CA GLY A 77 5.91 -3.01 16.44
C GLY A 77 6.44 -3.04 15.01
N LYS A 78 6.63 -4.25 14.49
CA LYS A 78 7.01 -4.48 13.09
C LYS A 78 5.87 -4.02 12.17
N ARG A 79 6.22 -3.26 11.13
CA ARG A 79 5.28 -2.76 10.11
C ARG A 79 5.11 -3.79 8.99
N GLU A 80 4.27 -4.78 9.23
CA GLU A 80 4.04 -5.88 8.29
C GLU A 80 3.25 -5.46 7.04
N HIS A 81 2.47 -4.37 7.12
CA HIS A 81 1.62 -3.89 6.05
C HIS A 81 2.17 -2.62 5.37
N GLU A 82 3.33 -2.13 5.78
CA GLU A 82 4.06 -1.05 5.11
C GLU A 82 5.17 -1.60 4.22
N ALA A 83 5.78 -0.76 3.38
CA ALA A 83 6.84 -1.18 2.46
C ALA A 83 7.99 -1.92 3.17
N GLY A 84 8.36 -3.10 2.65
CA GLY A 84 9.31 -4.02 3.26
C GLY A 84 8.69 -5.04 4.23
N GLY A 85 7.42 -4.85 4.60
CA GLY A 85 6.64 -5.80 5.40
C GLY A 85 6.13 -7.00 4.61
N ARG A 86 5.71 -8.04 5.32
CA ARG A 86 5.23 -9.31 4.75
C ARG A 86 4.07 -9.14 3.75
N TYR A 87 3.17 -8.18 3.99
CA TYR A 87 1.95 -7.99 3.20
C TYR A 87 2.08 -6.89 2.13
N ALA A 88 3.19 -6.14 2.12
CA ALA A 88 3.48 -5.13 1.10
C ALA A 88 4.28 -5.74 -0.07
N ASN A 89 3.63 -6.59 -0.87
CA ASN A 89 4.26 -7.39 -1.91
C ASN A 89 4.37 -6.72 -3.29
N GLY A 90 3.91 -5.47 -3.43
CA GLY A 90 3.99 -4.72 -4.68
C GLY A 90 2.94 -5.11 -5.73
N LEU A 91 1.85 -5.76 -5.32
CA LEU A 91 0.71 -6.01 -6.19
C LEU A 91 -0.10 -4.74 -6.39
N ILE A 92 -0.11 -4.21 -7.61
CA ILE A 92 -1.07 -3.17 -7.99
C ILE A 92 -2.44 -3.81 -8.18
N VAL A 93 -3.41 -3.45 -7.35
CA VAL A 93 -4.72 -4.14 -7.32
C VAL A 93 -5.76 -3.51 -8.21
N ARG A 94 -5.61 -2.24 -8.57
CA ARG A 94 -6.53 -1.50 -9.44
C ARG A 94 -5.79 -0.47 -10.27
N ASN A 95 -6.40 -0.09 -11.38
CA ASN A 95 -5.92 0.98 -12.25
C ASN A 95 -7.12 1.87 -12.59
N TYR A 96 -7.02 3.15 -12.25
CA TYR A 96 -8.08 4.13 -12.38
C TYR A 96 -7.70 5.26 -13.33
N GLU A 97 -8.69 5.97 -13.84
CA GLU A 97 -8.47 7.21 -14.56
C GLU A 97 -8.31 8.40 -13.59
N VAL A 98 -7.60 9.43 -14.05
CA VAL A 98 -7.42 10.66 -13.28
C VAL A 98 -8.77 11.34 -13.07
N GLY A 99 -9.05 11.82 -11.86
CA GLY A 99 -10.33 12.45 -11.52
C GLY A 99 -11.53 11.50 -11.41
N GLN A 100 -11.34 10.18 -11.60
CA GLN A 100 -12.43 9.20 -11.60
C GLN A 100 -13.13 9.15 -10.23
N VAL A 101 -14.46 9.00 -10.25
CA VAL A 101 -15.22 8.59 -9.07
C VAL A 101 -15.18 7.07 -8.96
N ILE A 102 -14.64 6.58 -7.84
CA ILE A 102 -14.47 5.15 -7.56
C ILE A 102 -15.32 4.73 -6.37
N ASN A 103 -15.68 3.45 -6.30
CA ASN A 103 -16.38 2.89 -5.15
C ASN A 103 -15.40 2.16 -4.23
N ALA A 104 -15.18 2.68 -3.03
CA ALA A 104 -14.44 1.96 -2.00
C ALA A 104 -15.39 1.12 -1.14
N THR A 105 -15.10 -0.17 -0.96
CA THR A 105 -15.93 -1.08 -0.15
C THR A 105 -15.19 -1.50 1.11
N VAL A 106 -15.82 -1.24 2.25
CA VAL A 106 -15.35 -1.62 3.58
C VAL A 106 -16.30 -2.67 4.15
N GLU A 107 -15.77 -3.75 4.70
CA GLU A 107 -16.56 -4.69 5.50
C GLU A 107 -16.30 -4.47 6.98
N LEU A 108 -17.35 -4.16 7.74
CA LEU A 108 -17.30 -4.09 9.19
C LEU A 108 -17.83 -5.39 9.77
N THR A 109 -16.98 -6.18 10.42
CA THR A 109 -17.42 -7.36 11.18
C THR A 109 -18.02 -6.96 12.53
N ALA A 110 -17.80 -5.74 12.99
CA ALA A 110 -18.68 -5.05 13.94
C ALA A 110 -18.71 -3.55 13.66
N ASN A 111 -19.88 -2.96 13.87
CA ASN A 111 -20.10 -1.54 13.68
C ASN A 111 -19.90 -0.79 15.01
N HIS A 112 -18.83 0.01 15.10
CA HIS A 112 -18.49 0.80 16.28
C HIS A 112 -18.84 2.29 16.11
N LYS A 113 -19.82 2.63 15.24
CA LYS A 113 -20.25 4.00 14.91
C LYS A 113 -19.09 4.83 14.34
N GLY A 114 -19.10 6.15 14.46
CA GLY A 114 -17.96 6.98 14.01
C GLY A 114 -17.96 7.23 12.50
N PHE A 115 -16.77 7.28 11.90
CA PHE A 115 -16.63 7.72 10.50
C PHE A 115 -15.42 7.11 9.79
N PHE A 116 -15.51 6.99 8.47
CA PHE A 116 -14.40 6.67 7.58
C PHE A 116 -13.76 7.94 7.02
N GLU A 117 -12.45 7.90 6.84
CA GLU A 117 -11.67 8.84 6.05
C GLU A 117 -10.83 8.05 5.05
N PHE A 118 -10.63 8.63 3.88
CA PHE A 118 -9.84 8.03 2.82
C PHE A 118 -8.76 9.00 2.37
N ARG A 119 -7.56 8.48 2.12
CA ARG A 119 -6.41 9.28 1.73
C ARG A 119 -5.63 8.58 0.63
N LEU A 120 -4.84 9.36 -0.08
CA LEU A 120 -3.97 8.89 -1.14
C LEU A 120 -2.54 9.39 -0.86
N CYS A 121 -1.53 8.63 -1.28
CA CYS A 121 -0.18 9.14 -1.41
C CYS A 121 0.34 8.82 -2.82
N PRO A 122 0.61 9.84 -3.65
CA PRO A 122 1.21 9.65 -4.96
C PRO A 122 2.64 9.12 -4.81
N THR A 123 2.85 7.87 -5.21
CA THR A 123 4.16 7.24 -5.31
C THR A 123 4.19 6.36 -6.55
N ASP A 124 5.36 6.24 -7.16
CA ASP A 124 5.61 5.39 -8.33
C ASP A 124 6.43 4.14 -7.98
N ASN A 125 6.66 3.93 -6.68
CA ASN A 125 7.35 2.76 -6.18
C ASN A 125 6.53 2.16 -5.03
N PRO A 126 5.96 0.95 -5.21
CA PRO A 126 5.16 0.29 -4.16
C PRO A 126 6.01 -0.22 -3.00
N PHE A 127 7.34 -0.29 -3.17
CA PHE A 127 8.31 -0.64 -2.13
C PHE A 127 8.92 0.60 -1.45
N LYS A 128 8.48 1.81 -1.78
CA LYS A 128 8.85 3.02 -1.05
C LYS A 128 7.97 3.18 0.18
N ARG A 129 8.58 3.45 1.33
CA ARG A 129 7.82 3.76 2.55
C ARG A 129 7.06 5.07 2.38
N VAL A 130 5.75 5.01 2.58
CA VAL A 130 4.86 6.18 2.63
C VAL A 130 4.80 6.72 4.05
N THR A 131 4.68 8.04 4.19
CA THR A 131 4.58 8.72 5.48
C THR A 131 3.16 9.26 5.71
N ALA A 132 2.79 9.44 6.97
CA ALA A 132 1.53 10.09 7.33
C ALA A 132 1.42 11.51 6.72
N HIS A 133 2.54 12.23 6.62
CA HIS A 133 2.57 13.56 6.01
C HIS A 133 2.19 13.54 4.52
N CYS A 134 2.57 12.50 3.77
CA CYS A 134 2.13 12.37 2.38
C CYS A 134 0.61 12.21 2.30
N LEU A 135 0.05 11.31 3.10
CA LEU A 135 -1.38 11.01 3.09
C LEU A 135 -2.24 12.22 3.50
N GLN A 136 -1.77 13.01 4.46
CA GLN A 136 -2.46 14.22 4.90
C GLN A 136 -2.58 15.29 3.80
N LYS A 137 -1.69 15.29 2.79
CA LYS A 137 -1.77 16.22 1.66
C LYS A 137 -2.84 15.87 0.64
N PHE A 138 -3.28 14.60 0.59
CA PHE A 138 -4.25 14.14 -0.40
C PHE A 138 -5.42 13.38 0.27
N PRO A 139 -6.23 14.07 1.09
CA PRO A 139 -7.51 13.51 1.52
C PRO A 139 -8.44 13.34 0.33
N LEU A 140 -9.18 12.24 0.29
CA LEU A 140 -10.23 12.02 -0.70
C LEU A 140 -11.57 12.51 -0.16
N VAL A 141 -12.42 13.00 -1.06
CA VAL A 141 -13.78 13.45 -0.74
C VAL A 141 -14.80 12.42 -1.18
N VAL A 142 -15.85 12.27 -0.37
CA VAL A 142 -17.05 11.53 -0.74
C VAL A 142 -17.73 12.26 -1.89
N ALA A 143 -17.95 11.58 -3.01
CA ALA A 143 -18.39 12.20 -4.25
C ALA A 143 -19.76 12.89 -4.10
N ASP A 144 -20.66 12.30 -3.29
CA ASP A 144 -22.04 12.76 -3.12
C ASP A 144 -22.15 13.99 -2.21
N THR A 145 -21.27 14.11 -1.21
CA THR A 145 -21.38 15.15 -0.16
C THR A 145 -20.27 16.20 -0.24
N GLY A 146 -19.16 15.90 -0.94
CA GLY A 146 -17.95 16.73 -0.95
C GLY A 146 -17.17 16.73 0.37
N LEU A 147 -17.61 15.94 1.37
CA LEU A 147 -16.95 15.86 2.67
C LEU A 147 -15.82 14.83 2.67
N THR A 148 -14.80 15.03 3.51
CA THR A 148 -13.70 14.07 3.70
C THR A 148 -14.04 12.95 4.69
N ARG A 149 -15.09 13.14 5.50
CA ARG A 149 -15.60 12.16 6.46
C ARG A 149 -16.90 11.55 5.98
N PHE A 150 -16.93 10.24 5.94
CA PHE A 150 -18.15 9.47 5.72
C PHE A 150 -18.64 8.89 7.05
N THR A 151 -19.77 9.37 7.56
CA THR A 151 -20.36 8.82 8.79
C THR A 151 -20.80 7.38 8.57
N VAL A 152 -20.35 6.48 9.44
CA VAL A 152 -20.73 5.07 9.38
C VAL A 152 -22.22 4.96 9.68
N PRO A 153 -23.05 4.41 8.76
CA PRO A 153 -24.47 4.21 9.01
C PRO A 153 -24.68 3.29 10.21
N SER A 154 -25.74 3.52 10.98
CA SER A 154 -26.20 2.52 11.95
C SER A 154 -26.54 1.24 11.20
N GLY A 155 -26.08 0.09 11.70
CA GLY A 155 -26.35 -1.18 11.06
C GLY A 155 -25.72 -2.34 11.80
N ASP A 156 -26.10 -3.54 11.37
CA ASP A 156 -25.63 -4.79 11.94
C ASP A 156 -24.15 -5.06 11.64
N SER A 157 -23.59 -5.97 12.42
CA SER A 157 -22.28 -6.59 12.17
C SER A 157 -22.27 -7.31 10.82
N TYR A 158 -21.09 -7.42 10.21
CA TYR A 158 -20.86 -8.00 8.87
C TYR A 158 -21.52 -7.22 7.72
N SER A 159 -21.64 -5.91 7.87
CA SER A 159 -22.12 -5.03 6.81
C SER A 159 -20.99 -4.63 5.87
N LYS A 160 -21.29 -4.65 4.56
CA LYS A 160 -20.44 -4.06 3.52
C LYS A 160 -20.95 -2.66 3.22
N ILE A 161 -20.08 -1.67 3.36
CA ILE A 161 -20.37 -0.27 3.16
C ILE A 161 -19.56 0.21 1.97
N THR A 162 -20.26 0.69 0.95
CA THR A 162 -19.65 1.24 -0.26
C THR A 162 -19.70 2.76 -0.20
N VAL A 163 -18.54 3.40 -0.38
CA VAL A 163 -18.38 4.86 -0.35
C VAL A 163 -17.89 5.33 -1.72
N PRO A 164 -18.64 6.18 -2.44
CA PRO A 164 -18.17 6.78 -3.68
C PRO A 164 -17.16 7.88 -3.35
N LEU A 165 -15.96 7.79 -3.89
CA LEU A 165 -14.84 8.71 -3.63
C LEU A 165 -14.35 9.32 -4.93
N ARG A 166 -14.07 10.62 -4.92
CA ARG A 166 -13.47 11.30 -6.06
C ARG A 166 -11.95 11.27 -5.97
N LEU A 167 -11.30 10.67 -6.96
CA LEU A 167 -9.83 10.76 -7.09
C LEU A 167 -9.43 12.18 -7.53
N PRO A 168 -8.23 12.69 -7.16
CA PRO A 168 -7.79 14.00 -7.57
C PRO A 168 -7.56 14.08 -9.09
N ALA A 169 -7.92 15.22 -9.70
CA ALA A 169 -7.82 15.43 -11.14
C ALA A 169 -6.40 15.77 -11.63
N ASP A 170 -5.47 16.00 -10.71
CA ASP A 170 -4.09 16.39 -10.94
C ASP A 170 -3.08 15.34 -10.43
N VAL A 171 -3.57 14.23 -9.88
CA VAL A 171 -2.72 13.14 -9.38
C VAL A 171 -2.61 12.02 -10.40
N ARG A 172 -1.37 11.67 -10.72
CA ARG A 172 -0.98 10.49 -11.51
C ARG A 172 0.08 9.72 -10.75
N CYS A 173 0.01 8.40 -10.80
CA CYS A 173 0.94 7.51 -10.10
C CYS A 173 0.81 6.08 -10.63
N SER A 174 1.94 5.40 -10.76
CA SER A 174 1.97 3.98 -11.15
C SER A 174 1.77 3.03 -9.97
N ALA A 175 1.94 3.52 -8.73
CA ALA A 175 1.86 2.71 -7.51
C ALA A 175 1.40 3.50 -6.27
N CYS A 176 0.36 4.32 -6.40
CA CYS A 176 -0.22 5.06 -5.28
C CYS A 176 -0.57 4.17 -4.08
N LEU A 177 -0.36 4.70 -2.87
CA LEU A 177 -0.93 4.10 -1.66
C LEU A 177 -2.30 4.72 -1.39
N PHE A 178 -3.35 3.92 -1.50
CA PHE A 178 -4.70 4.26 -1.05
C PHE A 178 -4.88 3.79 0.40
N GLN A 179 -5.28 4.69 1.30
CA GLN A 179 -5.51 4.40 2.71
C GLN A 179 -6.99 4.61 3.04
N TRP A 180 -7.59 3.60 3.64
CA TRP A 180 -8.80 3.73 4.45
C TRP A 180 -8.40 3.84 5.92
N GLN A 181 -9.02 4.78 6.63
CA GLN A 181 -9.00 4.89 8.08
C GLN A 181 -10.43 4.89 8.59
N TYR A 182 -10.70 4.09 9.60
CA TYR A 182 -11.92 4.12 10.38
C TYR A 182 -11.62 4.62 11.78
N THR A 183 -12.28 5.70 12.20
CA THR A 183 -12.28 6.14 13.59
C THR A 183 -13.62 5.76 14.21
N ALA A 184 -13.60 4.86 15.19
CA ALA A 184 -14.79 4.44 15.93
C ALA A 184 -15.39 5.62 16.73
N GLY A 185 -16.61 5.43 17.22
CA GLY A 185 -17.35 6.48 17.93
C GLY A 185 -18.21 5.95 19.08
N ASN A 186 -17.82 4.81 19.66
CA ASN A 186 -18.57 4.13 20.71
C ASN A 186 -17.90 4.21 22.09
N SER A 187 -16.66 4.71 22.18
CA SER A 187 -15.99 4.89 23.48
C SER A 187 -16.35 6.22 24.10
N TRP A 188 -16.55 6.25 25.41
CA TRP A 188 -16.72 7.50 26.15
C TRP A 188 -15.37 8.20 26.32
N GLY A 189 -15.34 9.52 26.19
CA GLY A 189 -14.16 10.32 26.44
C GLY A 189 -14.44 11.80 26.54
N ILE A 190 -13.36 12.59 26.56
CA ILE A 190 -13.38 14.05 26.67
C ILE A 190 -12.85 14.64 25.36
N SER A 191 -13.62 15.49 24.70
CA SER A 191 -13.15 16.20 23.50
C SER A 191 -12.23 17.38 23.86
N GLN A 192 -11.59 17.96 22.84
CA GLN A 192 -10.62 19.05 23.03
C GLN A 192 -11.21 20.29 23.73
N ASP A 193 -12.51 20.52 23.59
CA ASP A 193 -13.29 21.58 24.25
C ASP A 193 -13.76 21.21 25.67
N GLY A 194 -13.33 20.05 26.21
CA GLY A 194 -13.67 19.60 27.56
C GLY A 194 -15.02 18.90 27.67
N ARG A 195 -15.78 18.77 26.57
CA ARG A 195 -17.08 18.09 26.58
C ARG A 195 -16.90 16.58 26.75
N GLN A 196 -17.70 16.02 27.66
CA GLN A 196 -17.74 14.59 27.95
C GLN A 196 -18.83 13.92 27.12
N CYS A 197 -18.46 12.96 26.26
CA CYS A 197 -19.43 12.31 25.39
C CYS A 197 -18.98 10.92 24.89
N VAL A 198 -19.95 10.14 24.39
CA VAL A 198 -19.65 8.96 23.57
C VAL A 198 -19.15 9.41 22.20
N GLY A 199 -18.01 8.88 21.77
CA GLY A 199 -17.30 9.27 20.55
C GLY A 199 -16.33 10.44 20.73
N CYS A 200 -16.21 10.98 21.95
CA CYS A 200 -15.24 12.03 22.28
C CYS A 200 -13.87 11.45 22.68
N GLY A 201 -12.81 12.22 22.48
CA GLY A 201 -11.45 11.85 22.90
C GLY A 201 -10.85 10.69 22.09
N ASN A 202 -10.07 9.85 22.74
CA ASN A 202 -9.38 8.72 22.13
C ASN A 202 -10.39 7.64 21.73
N GLN A 203 -10.43 7.31 20.44
CA GLN A 203 -11.29 6.27 19.88
C GLN A 203 -10.44 5.19 19.21
N GLU A 204 -10.93 3.95 19.19
CA GLU A 204 -10.29 2.90 18.41
C GLU A 204 -10.24 3.27 16.93
N GLN A 205 -9.13 2.92 16.28
CA GLN A 205 -8.93 3.18 14.87
C GLN A 205 -8.60 1.89 14.13
N PHE A 206 -9.07 1.75 12.89
CA PHE A 206 -8.74 0.66 12.00
C PHE A 206 -8.26 1.20 10.66
N TYR A 207 -7.40 0.46 9.98
CA TYR A 207 -6.80 0.92 8.73
C TYR A 207 -6.83 -0.16 7.65
N GLY A 208 -6.70 0.26 6.40
CA GLY A 208 -6.43 -0.61 5.27
C GLY A 208 -5.67 0.15 4.20
N CYS A 209 -4.57 -0.43 3.72
CA CYS A 209 -3.78 0.12 2.62
C CYS A 209 -3.90 -0.75 1.38
N ALA A 210 -4.09 -0.14 0.21
CA ALA A 210 -4.10 -0.80 -1.09
C ALA A 210 -3.16 -0.07 -2.05
N ASP A 211 -2.47 -0.83 -2.90
CA ASP A 211 -1.59 -0.28 -3.94
C ASP A 211 -2.36 -0.16 -5.26
N ILE A 212 -2.53 1.05 -5.78
CA ILE A 212 -3.34 1.33 -6.98
C ILE A 212 -2.55 2.16 -7.99
N ALA A 213 -2.92 2.08 -9.26
CA ALA A 213 -2.44 3.00 -10.31
C ALA A 213 -3.52 4.01 -10.67
N ILE A 214 -3.10 5.23 -11.02
CA ILE A 214 -3.98 6.30 -11.49
C ILE A 214 -3.36 6.94 -12.72
N GLY A 215 -4.05 6.83 -13.85
CA GLY A 215 -3.64 7.43 -15.13
C GLY A 215 -2.59 6.64 -15.92
N HIS A 216 -2.19 5.45 -15.48
CA HIS A 216 -1.15 4.63 -16.11
C HIS A 216 -1.73 3.34 -16.70
N LYS A 217 -2.29 3.41 -17.91
CA LYS A 217 -2.99 2.29 -18.58
C LYS A 217 -2.09 1.07 -18.84
N GLU A 218 -0.78 1.28 -18.88
CA GLU A 218 0.25 0.26 -19.06
C GLU A 218 0.50 -0.61 -17.82
N VAL A 219 0.04 -0.20 -16.62
CA VAL A 219 0.25 -0.97 -15.38
C VAL A 219 -0.61 -2.22 -15.36
N ALA A 220 0.03 -3.37 -15.25
CA ALA A 220 -0.62 -4.68 -15.17
C ALA A 220 -1.17 -4.94 -13.75
N VAL A 221 -2.50 -4.94 -13.62
CA VAL A 221 -3.19 -5.25 -12.37
C VAL A 221 -3.03 -6.72 -11.97
N GLY A 222 -2.85 -6.97 -10.67
CA GLY A 222 -2.79 -8.31 -10.08
C GLY A 222 -1.49 -9.06 -10.31
N LYS A 223 -0.50 -8.43 -10.93
CA LYS A 223 0.86 -8.97 -11.08
C LYS A 223 1.83 -8.18 -10.20
N PRO A 224 2.79 -8.85 -9.53
CA PRO A 224 3.80 -8.13 -8.76
C PRO A 224 4.60 -7.25 -9.70
N THR A 225 4.88 -6.00 -9.30
CA THR A 225 5.86 -5.19 -10.03
C THR A 225 7.22 -5.89 -9.97
N PRO A 226 7.96 -6.00 -11.09
CA PRO A 226 9.32 -6.51 -11.05
C PRO A 226 10.12 -5.74 -10.00
N LYS A 227 10.63 -6.44 -8.99
CA LYS A 227 11.62 -5.87 -8.08
C LYS A 227 12.88 -5.67 -8.89
N HIS A 228 13.08 -4.49 -9.48
CA HIS A 228 14.37 -4.17 -10.06
C HIS A 228 15.38 -4.11 -8.91
N PRO A 229 16.44 -4.96 -8.91
CA PRO A 229 17.38 -5.07 -7.79
C PRO A 229 18.09 -3.76 -7.42
N TRP A 230 18.08 -2.77 -8.33
CA TRP A 230 18.73 -1.47 -8.15
C TRP A 230 17.97 -0.49 -7.24
N PHE A 231 16.75 -0.80 -6.77
CA PHE A 231 15.94 0.15 -5.96
C PHE A 231 16.39 0.33 -4.50
N PHE A 232 17.54 -0.21 -4.11
CA PHE A 232 18.23 0.21 -2.89
C PHE A 232 19.33 1.24 -3.21
N GLN A 233 19.00 2.29 -3.97
CA GLN A 233 19.91 3.42 -4.09
C GLN A 233 19.90 4.20 -2.78
N SER A 234 21.00 4.08 -2.02
CA SER A 234 21.35 5.06 -0.99
C SER A 234 21.41 6.46 -1.61
N GLU A 235 21.19 7.51 -0.82
CA GLU A 235 21.16 8.91 -1.30
C GLU A 235 22.42 9.37 -2.06
N LYS A 236 23.49 8.56 -2.07
CA LYS A 236 24.75 8.82 -2.78
C LYS A 236 24.68 8.63 -4.32
N GLU A 237 23.69 7.93 -4.86
CA GLU A 237 23.64 7.61 -6.30
C GLU A 237 22.75 8.54 -7.15
N LYS A 238 22.51 9.78 -6.70
CA LYS A 238 21.82 10.79 -7.54
C LYS A 238 22.69 11.36 -8.66
N GLU A 239 24.00 11.06 -8.71
CA GLU A 239 24.93 11.72 -9.63
C GLU A 239 25.52 10.83 -10.74
N GLU A 240 25.30 9.51 -10.75
CA GLU A 240 25.85 8.64 -11.80
C GLU A 240 24.77 7.86 -12.56
N TRP A 241 24.49 8.33 -13.77
CA TRP A 241 23.72 7.61 -14.78
C TRP A 241 24.45 6.33 -15.21
N HIS A 242 23.95 5.16 -14.80
CA HIS A 242 24.44 3.89 -15.33
C HIS A 242 23.44 3.31 -16.33
N PHE A 243 23.84 3.27 -17.60
CA PHE A 243 23.15 2.54 -18.66
C PHE A 243 23.31 1.03 -18.42
N GLY A 244 22.30 0.38 -17.85
CA GLY A 244 22.25 -1.07 -17.75
C GLY A 244 21.88 -1.71 -19.11
N VAL A 245 22.82 -2.40 -19.74
CA VAL A 245 22.54 -3.27 -20.90
C VAL A 245 21.85 -4.53 -20.42
N VAL A 246 20.61 -4.78 -20.84
CA VAL A 246 19.90 -6.05 -20.57
C VAL A 246 20.27 -7.06 -21.65
N ARG A 247 21.02 -8.11 -21.27
CA ARG A 247 21.30 -9.26 -22.14
C ARG A 247 20.10 -10.23 -22.08
N TYR A 248 19.34 -10.33 -23.17
CA TYR A 248 18.38 -11.44 -23.33
C TYR A 248 19.17 -12.71 -23.65
N ILE A 249 19.17 -13.69 -22.74
CA ILE A 249 19.59 -15.06 -23.06
C ILE A 249 18.34 -15.79 -23.55
N LYS A 250 18.29 -16.07 -24.86
CA LYS A 250 17.28 -16.94 -25.45
C LYS A 250 17.76 -18.37 -25.23
N ASP A 251 16.97 -19.14 -24.49
CA ASP A 251 17.22 -20.53 -24.16
C ASP A 251 17.37 -21.36 -25.45
N SER A 252 18.54 -21.96 -25.65
CA SER A 252 18.74 -23.03 -26.62
C SER A 252 19.54 -24.14 -25.94
N GLN A 253 18.87 -25.27 -25.76
CA GLN A 253 19.44 -26.54 -25.35
C GLN A 253 20.68 -26.86 -26.17
N GLU A 254 21.82 -27.03 -25.51
CA GLU A 254 22.90 -27.88 -26.01
C GLU A 254 23.69 -28.43 -24.82
N THR A 255 23.63 -29.75 -24.68
CA THR A 255 24.41 -30.56 -23.74
C THR A 255 25.89 -30.47 -24.08
N VAL A 256 26.74 -30.10 -23.11
CA VAL A 256 28.20 -30.25 -23.27
C VAL A 256 28.78 -31.06 -22.12
N ASP A 257 29.31 -32.21 -22.54
CA ASP A 257 30.02 -33.24 -21.79
C ASP A 257 31.36 -32.72 -21.24
N TYR A 258 31.71 -33.16 -20.03
CA TYR A 258 32.96 -32.81 -19.34
C TYR A 258 34.06 -33.80 -19.79
N ARG A 259 34.95 -33.38 -20.68
CA ARG A 259 36.30 -33.97 -20.80
C ARG A 259 37.28 -33.03 -21.49
N SER A 260 38.44 -32.93 -20.85
CA SER A 260 39.66 -32.18 -21.15
C SER A 260 40.12 -32.19 -22.61
N GLY A 261 40.60 -31.03 -23.11
CA GLY A 261 41.49 -30.97 -24.28
C GLY A 261 41.41 -29.67 -25.09
N ALA A 262 42.28 -28.71 -24.75
CA ALA A 262 42.61 -27.44 -25.42
C ALA A 262 42.04 -27.15 -26.84
N LYS A 263 41.42 -25.96 -27.03
CA LYS A 263 41.46 -25.19 -28.28
C LYS A 263 41.42 -23.66 -28.08
N ARG A 264 42.39 -23.00 -28.73
CA ARG A 264 42.52 -21.61 -29.23
C ARG A 264 41.38 -20.62 -28.96
N ILE A 265 41.72 -19.51 -28.31
CA ILE A 265 40.97 -18.25 -28.28
C ILE A 265 41.44 -17.39 -29.47
N ILE A 266 40.52 -17.01 -30.36
CA ILE A 266 40.72 -15.96 -31.35
C ILE A 266 40.28 -14.65 -30.70
N PHE A 267 41.23 -13.73 -30.47
CA PHE A 267 40.92 -12.37 -30.06
C PHE A 267 40.52 -11.55 -31.29
N THR A 268 39.24 -11.17 -31.41
CA THR A 268 38.86 -10.04 -32.25
C THR A 268 38.94 -8.76 -31.41
N THR A 269 39.70 -7.81 -31.92
CA THR A 269 40.12 -6.55 -31.32
C THR A 269 38.95 -5.71 -30.81
N LEU A 270 38.94 -5.40 -29.51
CA LEU A 270 38.30 -4.21 -28.97
C LEU A 270 39.06 -2.97 -29.47
N GLY A 271 38.39 -2.09 -30.20
CA GLY A 271 38.85 -0.74 -30.47
C GLY A 271 38.29 0.22 -29.43
N LEU A 272 39.10 0.55 -28.41
CA LEU A 272 39.02 1.83 -27.71
C LEU A 272 39.82 2.84 -28.54
N HIS A 273 39.24 3.98 -28.90
CA HIS A 273 40.02 5.12 -29.38
C HIS A 273 39.56 6.43 -28.76
N TRP A 274 40.55 7.10 -28.16
CA TRP A 274 40.58 8.51 -27.79
C TRP A 274 40.38 9.39 -29.04
N MET A 275 39.75 10.55 -28.89
CA MET A 275 39.77 11.59 -29.93
C MET A 275 40.06 12.94 -29.29
N ASN A 276 41.24 13.49 -29.63
CA ASN A 276 41.57 14.90 -29.53
C ASN A 276 41.15 15.61 -30.83
N GLN A 277 40.85 16.90 -30.67
CA GLN A 277 40.67 18.01 -31.62
C GLN A 277 40.74 17.78 -33.15
N ASP A 278 39.81 18.50 -33.80
CA ASP A 278 39.75 18.99 -35.19
C ASP A 278 39.14 18.10 -36.29
N ASP A 279 38.03 18.64 -36.81
CA ASP A 279 37.45 18.59 -38.15
C ASP A 279 36.82 17.33 -38.78
N SER A 280 35.64 17.61 -39.34
CA SER A 280 34.86 16.92 -40.39
C SER A 280 33.93 15.75 -40.01
N ILE A 281 32.64 16.08 -39.96
CA ILE A 281 31.50 15.17 -39.88
C ILE A 281 31.34 14.44 -41.22
N GLN A 282 31.36 13.11 -41.20
CA GLN A 282 30.80 12.29 -42.29
C GLN A 282 29.57 11.52 -41.79
N MET A 283 28.42 11.82 -42.38
CA MET A 283 27.18 11.06 -42.19
C MET A 283 27.30 9.71 -42.87
N ILE A 284 27.19 8.61 -42.11
CA ILE A 284 26.89 7.29 -42.65
C ILE A 284 25.44 6.97 -42.28
N THR A 285 24.56 7.06 -43.28
CA THR A 285 23.17 6.63 -43.18
C THR A 285 23.10 5.10 -43.20
N SER A 286 22.58 4.49 -42.13
CA SER A 286 22.12 3.10 -42.12
C SER A 286 20.59 3.09 -41.94
N PRO A 287 19.82 2.33 -42.74
CA PRO A 287 18.37 2.40 -42.75
C PRO A 287 17.80 1.47 -41.68
N SER A 288 17.95 1.81 -40.41
CA SER A 288 17.18 1.26 -39.28
C SER A 288 17.67 1.94 -38.01
N ILE A 289 16.76 2.52 -37.24
CA ILE A 289 16.95 3.28 -35.99
C ILE A 289 16.94 4.80 -36.21
N LEU A 290 15.73 5.37 -36.10
CA LEU A 290 15.50 6.79 -35.91
C LEU A 290 15.56 7.08 -34.40
N ILE A 291 16.70 7.53 -33.87
CA ILE A 291 16.75 8.10 -32.52
C ILE A 291 16.46 9.59 -32.66
N LEU A 292 15.26 9.99 -32.24
CA LEU A 292 14.87 11.39 -32.14
C LEU A 292 15.51 11.97 -30.88
N VAL A 293 16.72 12.52 -30.99
CA VAL A 293 17.34 13.32 -29.92
C VAL A 293 16.87 14.77 -30.09
N ARG A 294 16.00 15.25 -29.20
CA ARG A 294 15.60 16.66 -29.14
C ARG A 294 16.69 17.41 -28.36
N PHE A 295 17.55 18.17 -29.05
CA PHE A 295 18.50 19.08 -28.38
C PHE A 295 17.78 20.36 -27.96
N VAL A 296 17.79 20.66 -26.65
CA VAL A 296 17.54 22.00 -26.14
C VAL A 296 18.90 22.69 -26.08
N LEU A 297 19.18 23.59 -27.02
CA LEU A 297 20.33 24.49 -26.95
C LEU A 297 20.06 25.53 -25.86
N HIS A 298 20.79 25.48 -24.76
CA HIS A 298 21.01 26.67 -23.93
C HIS A 298 22.34 27.28 -24.37
N TRP A 299 22.26 28.45 -24.99
CA TRP A 299 23.41 29.33 -25.18
C TRP A 299 23.79 29.92 -23.81
N ALA A 300 25.03 29.70 -23.38
CA ALA A 300 25.69 30.56 -22.41
C ALA A 300 26.89 31.17 -23.12
N SER A 301 26.76 32.46 -23.47
CA SER A 301 27.87 33.30 -23.91
C SER A 301 28.77 33.64 -22.72
N CYS A 302 30.07 33.80 -22.97
CA CYS A 302 31.00 34.48 -22.07
C CYS A 302 30.50 35.88 -21.70
#